data_AF-A0A5R8XYS3-F1
#
_entry.id   AF-A0A5R8XYS3-F1
#
_cell.length_a   1.000
_cell.length_b   1.000
_cell.length_c   1.000
_cell.angle_alpha   90.00
_cell.angle_beta   90.00
_cell.angle_gamma   90.00
#
_symmetry.space_group_name_H-M   'P 1'
#
loop_
_entity.id
_entity.type
_entity.pdbx_description
1 polymer ?
#
loop_
_entity_poly.entity_id
_entity_poly.type
_entity_poly.pdbx_seq_one_letter_code
_entity_poly.pdbx_strand_id
1 'polypeptide(L)'
;MNNLKQFSHGGDIKKFSSKMNIKEEDIIDLSSNINFLKPKIKSDFNNLDISSYPSYEKLYEILAKKYSVKASELEIFNGGSSAIFSFFKETKIKECVIYSPAYLEYKKAAKVFNIKTTFINRFSDENPTIKENSLVIFVNPSTPDGRFYNLNDLLKIWIEKNCTIFIDESFLEFSQKTSISNMINKYKKLYVLKSLTKFYSSAGIRLGIILSNKKNILKIKEKEPIWKISEFDQTYIKEVLKDKKFIKKTIKKTNKSKDYTLKNLDKIDLIKEIFHSDANFLLLKLNNIKVSFLQEELAKYKIMIRDCSNFDFLDESFVRIAIKEKDKMKLFIKALKYIQKKIK
;
A
#
# COMPACT_ATOMS: atom_id res chain seq x y z
N MET A 1 18.65 -6.82 -19.64
CA MET A 1 18.44 -7.88 -18.62
C MET A 1 18.47 -7.41 -17.15
N ASN A 2 18.31 -6.12 -16.79
CA ASN A 2 18.32 -5.65 -15.38
C ASN A 2 17.04 -4.94 -14.87
N ASN A 3 15.94 -4.89 -15.64
CA ASN A 3 14.70 -4.22 -15.21
C ASN A 3 13.91 -4.96 -14.11
N LEU A 4 14.16 -6.27 -13.89
CA LEU A 4 13.36 -7.08 -12.95
C LEU A 4 13.61 -6.77 -11.47
N LYS A 5 14.82 -6.34 -11.09
CA LYS A 5 15.11 -5.94 -9.69
C LYS A 5 14.52 -4.55 -9.36
N GLN A 6 14.55 -3.62 -10.33
CA GLN A 6 14.17 -2.22 -10.12
C GLN A 6 12.72 -2.05 -9.65
N PHE A 7 11.78 -2.85 -10.16
CA PHE A 7 10.35 -2.77 -9.82
C PHE A 7 9.85 -3.99 -9.02
N SER A 8 10.76 -4.70 -8.35
CA SER A 8 10.38 -5.85 -7.53
C SER A 8 9.56 -5.41 -6.30
N HIS A 9 8.57 -6.23 -5.94
CA HIS A 9 7.67 -6.05 -4.80
C HIS A 9 7.93 -7.12 -3.73
N GLY A 10 7.47 -6.89 -2.50
CA GLY A 10 7.46 -7.92 -1.44
C GLY A 10 6.36 -8.95 -1.67
N GLY A 11 6.40 -10.06 -0.91
CA GLY A 11 5.38 -11.11 -0.94
C GLY A 11 5.60 -12.22 -1.97
N ASP A 12 6.76 -12.27 -2.65
CA ASP A 12 7.14 -13.38 -3.54
C ASP A 12 7.65 -14.58 -2.73
N ILE A 13 6.72 -15.21 -2.00
CA ILE A 13 6.98 -16.35 -1.11
C ILE A 13 7.54 -17.53 -1.91
N LYS A 14 7.04 -17.76 -3.13
CA LYS A 14 7.49 -18.85 -4.01
C LYS A 14 8.97 -18.74 -4.32
N LYS A 15 9.41 -17.56 -4.79
CA LYS A 15 10.83 -17.32 -5.09
C LYS A 15 11.70 -17.43 -3.85
N PHE A 16 11.23 -16.94 -2.70
CA PHE A 16 11.97 -17.06 -1.44
C PHE A 16 12.09 -18.51 -0.98
N SER A 17 10.99 -19.26 -1.02
CA SER A 17 10.90 -20.71 -0.74
C SER A 17 11.92 -21.50 -1.56
N SER A 18 11.90 -21.33 -2.89
CA SER A 18 12.85 -22.00 -3.78
C SER A 18 14.29 -21.62 -3.50
N LYS A 19 14.58 -20.33 -3.25
CA LYS A 19 15.94 -19.84 -2.99
C LYS A 19 16.50 -20.37 -1.67
N MET A 20 15.69 -20.43 -0.62
CA MET A 20 16.14 -20.78 0.73
C MET A 20 15.90 -22.25 1.10
N ASN A 21 15.28 -23.03 0.20
CA ASN A 21 14.86 -24.41 0.44
C ASN A 21 13.96 -24.56 1.68
N ILE A 22 12.93 -23.70 1.78
CA ILE A 22 11.97 -23.65 2.89
C ILE A 22 10.57 -23.84 2.33
N LYS A 23 9.76 -24.73 2.91
CA LYS A 23 8.36 -24.92 2.49
C LYS A 23 7.56 -23.63 2.63
N GLU A 24 6.71 -23.31 1.64
CA GLU A 24 5.93 -22.06 1.60
C GLU A 24 5.07 -21.84 2.85
N GLU A 25 4.44 -22.91 3.34
CA GLU A 25 3.58 -22.92 4.53
C GLU A 25 4.29 -22.59 5.85
N ASP A 26 5.60 -22.82 5.91
CA ASP A 26 6.41 -22.55 7.09
C ASP A 26 6.92 -21.10 7.16
N ILE A 27 6.82 -20.36 6.05
CA ILE A 27 7.39 -19.02 5.94
C ILE A 27 6.55 -18.02 6.74
N ILE A 28 7.23 -17.29 7.62
CA ILE A 28 6.69 -16.10 8.26
C ILE A 28 6.95 -14.91 7.33
N ASP A 29 5.99 -14.60 6.47
CA ASP A 29 6.08 -13.48 5.54
C ASP A 29 5.83 -12.14 6.25
N LEU A 30 6.91 -11.43 6.60
CA LEU A 30 6.88 -10.04 7.05
C LEU A 30 7.17 -9.04 5.90
N SER A 31 7.36 -9.50 4.67
CA SER A 31 7.64 -8.62 3.53
C SER A 31 6.36 -7.97 2.96
N SER A 32 5.22 -8.64 3.14
CA SER A 32 3.91 -8.23 2.63
C SER A 32 2.98 -7.68 3.72
N ASN A 33 2.51 -6.45 3.52
CA ASN A 33 1.72 -5.67 4.49
C ASN A 33 0.23 -6.07 4.51
N ILE A 34 -0.09 -7.35 4.33
CA ILE A 34 -1.46 -7.87 4.38
C ILE A 34 -1.86 -8.08 5.84
N ASN A 35 -3.09 -7.70 6.18
CA ASN A 35 -3.68 -7.98 7.48
C ASN A 35 -3.63 -9.48 7.79
N PHE A 36 -3.11 -9.85 8.97
CA PHE A 36 -3.01 -11.24 9.39
C PHE A 36 -4.36 -11.83 9.85
N LEU A 37 -5.32 -10.98 10.21
CA LEU A 37 -6.67 -11.45 10.50
C LEU A 37 -7.44 -11.70 9.22
N LYS A 38 -7.97 -12.92 9.09
CA LYS A 38 -8.93 -13.27 8.05
C LYS A 38 -10.35 -12.90 8.49
N PRO A 39 -11.15 -12.24 7.64
CA PRO A 39 -12.56 -12.01 7.92
C PRO A 39 -13.36 -13.32 7.84
N LYS A 40 -14.53 -13.34 8.47
CA LYS A 40 -15.49 -14.43 8.31
C LYS A 40 -16.45 -14.06 7.18
N ILE A 41 -16.32 -14.76 6.06
CA ILE A 41 -17.15 -14.61 4.86
C ILE A 41 -18.25 -15.69 4.94
N LYS A 42 -19.50 -15.32 4.71
CA LYS A 42 -20.67 -16.20 4.86
C LYS A 42 -21.14 -16.78 3.54
N SER A 43 -20.90 -16.07 2.45
CA SER A 43 -21.17 -16.52 1.08
C SER A 43 -20.41 -17.81 0.81
N ASP A 44 -21.14 -18.76 0.22
CA ASP A 44 -20.55 -19.96 -0.33
C ASP A 44 -20.03 -19.67 -1.74
N PHE A 45 -18.71 -19.66 -1.88
CA PHE A 45 -18.07 -19.39 -3.17
C PHE A 45 -18.23 -20.53 -4.18
N ASN A 46 -18.61 -21.74 -3.75
CA ASN A 46 -18.87 -22.86 -4.66
C ASN A 46 -20.21 -22.71 -5.38
N ASN A 47 -21.12 -21.91 -4.84
CA ASN A 47 -22.47 -21.70 -5.34
C ASN A 47 -22.68 -20.33 -6.01
N LEU A 48 -21.59 -19.62 -6.31
CA LEU A 48 -21.69 -18.36 -7.07
C LEU A 48 -22.01 -18.66 -8.54
N ASP A 49 -22.98 -17.92 -9.09
CA ASP A 49 -23.21 -17.94 -10.53
C ASP A 49 -22.04 -17.24 -11.23
N ILE A 50 -21.25 -18.05 -11.94
CA ILE A 50 -20.12 -17.61 -12.75
C ILE A 50 -20.42 -17.66 -14.26
N SER A 51 -21.63 -18.10 -14.63
CA SER A 51 -22.08 -18.18 -16.02
C SER A 51 -22.59 -16.83 -16.54
N SER A 52 -23.14 -16.00 -15.64
CA SER A 52 -23.60 -14.65 -15.94
C SER A 52 -22.48 -13.60 -15.85
N TYR A 53 -22.56 -12.57 -16.70
CA TYR A 53 -21.70 -11.40 -16.55
C TYR A 53 -22.02 -10.63 -15.26
N PRO A 54 -21.01 -10.11 -14.54
CA PRO A 54 -21.22 -9.45 -13.27
C PRO A 54 -21.90 -8.09 -13.43
N SER A 55 -22.85 -7.79 -12.52
CA SER A 55 -23.38 -6.44 -12.30
C SER A 55 -22.74 -5.79 -11.08
N TYR A 56 -22.47 -4.49 -11.15
CA TYR A 56 -21.74 -3.76 -10.10
C TYR A 56 -22.59 -2.77 -9.32
N GLU A 57 -23.87 -2.59 -9.64
CA GLU A 57 -24.73 -1.57 -9.01
C GLU A 57 -24.66 -1.64 -7.47
N LYS A 58 -24.85 -2.83 -6.91
CA LYS A 58 -24.79 -3.03 -5.46
C LYS A 58 -23.41 -2.77 -4.87
N LEU A 59 -22.35 -3.12 -5.61
CA LEU A 59 -20.99 -2.85 -5.19
C LEU A 59 -20.72 -1.33 -5.15
N TYR A 60 -21.15 -0.59 -6.18
CA TYR A 60 -21.06 0.87 -6.21
C TYR A 60 -21.78 1.52 -5.03
N GLU A 61 -23.00 1.10 -4.69
CA GLU A 61 -23.74 1.60 -3.53
C GLU A 61 -22.97 1.41 -2.21
N ILE A 62 -22.44 0.21 -1.99
CA ILE A 62 -21.72 -0.14 -0.76
C ILE A 62 -20.42 0.69 -0.65
N LEU A 63 -19.68 0.81 -1.75
CA LEU A 63 -18.43 1.57 -1.79
C LEU A 63 -18.67 3.07 -1.63
N ALA A 64 -19.70 3.62 -2.29
CA ALA A 64 -20.12 5.00 -2.17
C ALA A 64 -20.46 5.33 -0.71
N LYS A 65 -21.25 4.47 -0.05
CA LYS A 65 -21.56 4.60 1.38
C LYS A 65 -20.32 4.50 2.26
N LYS A 66 -19.40 3.57 1.98
CA LYS A 66 -18.17 3.35 2.76
C LYS A 66 -17.23 4.55 2.74
N TYR A 67 -17.12 5.25 1.61
CA TYR A 67 -16.22 6.39 1.43
C TYR A 67 -16.92 7.74 1.50
N SER A 68 -18.22 7.76 1.78
CA SER A 68 -19.03 8.96 1.90
C SER A 68 -18.98 9.85 0.64
N VAL A 69 -19.10 9.21 -0.52
CA VAL A 69 -19.14 9.85 -1.85
C VAL A 69 -20.36 9.36 -2.63
N LYS A 70 -20.66 9.97 -3.78
CA LYS A 70 -21.69 9.46 -4.71
C LYS A 70 -21.13 8.31 -5.55
N ALA A 71 -21.98 7.39 -6.01
CA ALA A 71 -21.57 6.34 -6.95
C ALA A 71 -21.01 6.90 -8.28
N SER A 72 -21.41 8.12 -8.65
CA SER A 72 -20.86 8.84 -9.82
C SER A 72 -19.49 9.48 -9.57
N GLU A 73 -18.99 9.46 -8.34
CA GLU A 73 -17.70 10.02 -7.89
C GLU A 73 -16.67 8.92 -7.61
N LEU A 74 -16.93 7.68 -8.04
CA LEU A 74 -15.97 6.59 -7.95
C LEU A 74 -15.98 5.68 -9.19
N GLU A 75 -14.82 5.09 -9.47
CA GLU A 75 -14.64 4.02 -10.46
C GLU A 75 -13.85 2.86 -9.85
N ILE A 76 -14.21 1.62 -10.23
CA ILE A 76 -13.58 0.39 -9.77
C ILE A 76 -12.62 -0.20 -10.81
N PHE A 77 -11.55 -0.84 -10.33
CA PHE A 77 -10.47 -1.42 -11.12
C PHE A 77 -10.05 -2.76 -10.55
N ASN A 78 -9.49 -3.63 -11.41
CA ASN A 78 -8.93 -4.92 -11.02
C ASN A 78 -7.59 -4.73 -10.26
N GLY A 79 -7.70 -4.23 -9.03
CA GLY A 79 -6.59 -3.85 -8.17
C GLY A 79 -6.07 -2.41 -8.36
N GLY A 80 -5.38 -1.91 -7.35
CA GLY A 80 -4.85 -0.54 -7.33
C GLY A 80 -3.83 -0.25 -8.43
N SER A 81 -2.99 -1.22 -8.82
CA SER A 81 -2.04 -1.04 -9.92
C SER A 81 -2.76 -0.79 -11.25
N SER A 82 -3.85 -1.50 -11.55
CA SER A 82 -4.67 -1.22 -12.74
C SER A 82 -5.24 0.19 -12.71
N ALA A 83 -5.73 0.65 -11.55
CA ALA A 83 -6.20 2.01 -11.37
C ALA A 83 -5.11 3.07 -11.65
N ILE A 84 -3.90 2.87 -11.12
CA ILE A 84 -2.75 3.75 -11.37
C ILE A 84 -2.46 3.83 -12.87
N PHE A 85 -2.35 2.69 -13.55
CA PHE A 85 -2.03 2.67 -14.98
C PHE A 85 -3.13 3.29 -15.84
N SER A 86 -4.40 3.05 -15.50
CA SER A 86 -5.54 3.71 -16.16
C SER A 86 -5.45 5.23 -15.99
N PHE A 87 -5.24 5.73 -14.77
CA PHE A 87 -5.08 7.17 -14.53
C PHE A 87 -3.94 7.78 -15.36
N PHE A 88 -2.77 7.13 -15.40
CA PHE A 88 -1.63 7.61 -16.16
C PHE A 88 -1.82 7.55 -17.68
N LYS A 89 -2.57 6.56 -18.17
CA LYS A 89 -2.95 6.48 -19.59
C LYS A 89 -3.81 7.68 -19.99
N GLU A 90 -4.68 8.12 -19.09
CA GLU A 90 -5.69 9.15 -19.39
C GLU A 90 -5.27 10.58 -19.06
N THR A 91 -4.24 10.75 -18.23
CA THR A 91 -3.71 12.07 -17.95
C THR A 91 -2.96 12.64 -19.16
N LYS A 92 -3.31 13.86 -19.55
CA LYS A 92 -2.58 14.61 -20.61
C LYS A 92 -1.32 15.29 -20.09
N ILE A 93 -0.98 15.06 -18.82
CA ILE A 93 0.10 15.76 -18.12
C ILE A 93 1.45 15.17 -18.51
N LYS A 94 2.42 16.04 -18.75
CA LYS A 94 3.78 15.67 -19.19
C LYS A 94 4.83 15.71 -18.09
N GLU A 95 4.51 16.34 -16.96
CA GLU A 95 5.41 16.44 -15.82
C GLU A 95 4.74 15.90 -14.55
N CYS A 96 5.42 14.96 -13.90
CA CYS A 96 4.97 14.30 -12.68
C CYS A 96 6.01 14.51 -11.58
N VAL A 97 5.52 14.80 -10.39
CA VAL A 97 6.28 14.91 -9.17
C VAL A 97 5.83 13.80 -8.24
N ILE A 98 6.76 12.95 -7.83
CA ILE A 98 6.50 11.85 -6.89
C ILE A 98 7.23 12.16 -5.59
N TYR A 99 6.47 12.29 -4.51
CA TYR A 99 7.02 12.40 -3.16
C TYR A 99 7.49 11.01 -2.72
N SER A 100 8.81 10.80 -2.83
CA SER A 100 9.49 9.52 -2.66
C SER A 100 10.29 9.44 -1.34
N PRO A 101 10.50 8.25 -0.77
CA PRO A 101 10.13 6.95 -1.34
C PRO A 101 8.62 6.72 -1.35
N ALA A 102 8.16 6.07 -2.42
CA ALA A 102 6.75 5.80 -2.71
C ALA A 102 6.58 4.43 -3.39
N TYR A 103 5.34 4.03 -3.65
CA TYR A 103 5.05 2.77 -4.33
C TYR A 103 5.61 2.76 -5.77
N LEU A 104 6.39 1.74 -6.11
CA LEU A 104 7.18 1.70 -7.35
C LEU A 104 6.33 1.69 -8.64
N GLU A 105 5.05 1.31 -8.56
CA GLU A 105 4.16 1.34 -9.72
C GLU A 105 3.89 2.76 -10.25
N TYR A 106 4.03 3.81 -9.42
CA TYR A 106 3.93 5.19 -9.90
C TYR A 106 5.09 5.55 -10.84
N LYS A 107 6.32 5.25 -10.41
CA LYS A 107 7.53 5.42 -11.23
C LYS A 107 7.46 4.58 -12.51
N LYS A 108 6.94 3.35 -12.40
CA LYS A 108 6.75 2.46 -13.56
C LYS A 108 5.70 3.00 -14.53
N ALA A 109 4.54 3.42 -14.06
CA ALA A 109 3.48 4.00 -14.88
C ALA A 109 3.97 5.27 -15.59
N ALA A 110 4.61 6.19 -14.86
CA ALA A 110 5.18 7.41 -15.45
C ALA A 110 6.16 7.09 -16.59
N LYS A 111 7.03 6.08 -16.40
CA LYS A 111 7.95 5.59 -17.44
C LYS A 111 7.20 5.02 -18.64
N VAL A 112 6.21 4.15 -18.42
CA VAL A 112 5.43 3.50 -19.50
C VAL A 112 4.72 4.52 -20.38
N PHE A 113 4.22 5.60 -19.78
CA PHE A 113 3.49 6.64 -20.50
C PHE A 113 4.35 7.86 -20.87
N ASN A 114 5.69 7.74 -20.80
CA ASN A 114 6.66 8.78 -21.17
C ASN A 114 6.41 10.14 -20.48
N ILE A 115 6.11 10.12 -19.18
CA ILE A 115 5.90 11.32 -18.36
C ILE A 115 7.21 11.67 -17.65
N LYS A 116 7.71 12.90 -17.85
CA LYS A 116 8.91 13.40 -17.19
C LYS A 116 8.66 13.42 -15.68
N THR A 117 9.53 12.77 -14.91
CA THR A 117 9.31 12.56 -13.48
C THR A 117 10.41 13.21 -12.65
N THR A 118 10.02 13.98 -11.64
CA THR A 118 10.89 14.51 -10.58
C THR A 118 10.54 13.81 -9.26
N PHE A 119 11.56 13.45 -8.48
CA PHE A 119 11.39 12.81 -7.18
C PHE A 119 11.77 13.79 -6.06
N ILE A 120 10.90 13.93 -5.07
CA ILE A 120 11.14 14.73 -3.87
C ILE A 120 11.40 13.78 -2.72
N ASN A 121 12.48 13.99 -1.97
CA ASN A 121 12.75 13.20 -0.77
C ASN A 121 11.87 13.68 0.38
N ARG A 122 10.74 13.01 0.61
CA ARG A 122 9.79 13.35 1.69
C ARG A 122 10.37 13.19 3.11
N PHE A 123 11.58 12.66 3.29
CA PHE A 123 12.24 12.63 4.59
C PHE A 123 13.04 13.89 4.92
N SER A 124 13.47 14.65 3.92
CA SER A 124 14.41 15.76 4.12
C SER A 124 14.01 17.05 3.42
N ASP A 125 13.12 16.99 2.43
CA ASP A 125 12.70 18.14 1.65
C ASP A 125 11.33 18.64 2.13
N GLU A 126 11.36 19.75 2.87
CA GLU A 126 10.18 20.36 3.46
C GLU A 126 9.45 21.32 2.52
N ASN A 127 10.16 21.94 1.56
CA ASN A 127 9.63 22.99 0.68
C ASN A 127 10.09 22.81 -0.78
N PRO A 128 9.64 21.74 -1.45
CA PRO A 128 10.05 21.47 -2.82
C PRO A 128 9.42 22.47 -3.80
N THR A 129 10.21 22.94 -4.76
CA THR A 129 9.70 23.76 -5.87
C THR A 129 8.89 22.90 -6.85
N ILE A 130 7.60 23.18 -6.97
CA ILE A 130 6.68 22.47 -7.87
C ILE A 130 6.36 23.34 -9.09
N LYS A 131 6.52 22.78 -10.29
CA LYS A 131 6.08 23.43 -11.53
C LYS A 131 4.55 23.45 -11.61
N GLU A 132 4.03 24.54 -12.13
CA GLU A 132 2.60 24.70 -12.40
C GLU A 132 2.05 23.64 -13.33
N ASN A 133 0.78 23.27 -13.13
CA ASN A 133 0.03 22.29 -13.91
C ASN A 133 0.66 20.88 -13.95
N SER A 134 1.61 20.59 -13.06
CA SER A 134 2.21 19.26 -12.90
C SER A 134 1.23 18.27 -12.26
N LEU A 135 1.50 16.98 -12.43
CA LEU A 135 0.89 15.91 -11.64
C LEU A 135 1.71 15.75 -10.36
N VAL A 136 1.06 15.77 -9.21
CA VAL A 136 1.69 15.48 -7.92
C VAL A 136 1.12 14.19 -7.35
N ILE A 137 2.01 13.29 -6.93
CA ILE A 137 1.67 12.00 -6.33
C ILE A 137 2.21 11.93 -4.92
N PHE A 138 1.33 11.59 -3.99
CA PHE A 138 1.68 11.35 -2.59
C PHE A 138 0.95 10.10 -2.08
N VAL A 139 1.65 9.21 -1.39
CA VAL A 139 1.05 8.04 -0.72
C VAL A 139 0.84 8.37 0.76
N ASN A 140 -0.37 8.26 1.29
CA ASN A 140 -0.71 8.66 2.66
C ASN A 140 -1.77 7.74 3.32
N PRO A 141 -1.45 6.94 4.35
CA PRO A 141 -0.12 6.76 4.95
C PRO A 141 0.91 6.28 3.94
N SER A 142 2.11 6.83 4.03
CA SER A 142 3.20 6.62 3.07
C SER A 142 3.75 5.20 3.10
N THR A 143 4.48 4.83 2.05
CA THR A 143 5.28 3.61 2.01
C THR A 143 6.70 4.00 1.60
N PRO A 144 7.75 3.44 2.23
CA PRO A 144 7.73 2.28 3.11
C PRO A 144 7.71 2.57 4.62
N ASP A 145 7.67 3.83 5.07
CA ASP A 145 7.68 4.24 6.48
C ASP A 145 6.32 4.09 7.19
N GLY A 146 5.19 4.25 6.48
CA GLY A 146 3.87 4.03 7.06
C GLY A 146 3.30 5.23 7.80
N ARG A 147 3.98 6.38 7.78
CA ARG A 147 3.54 7.62 8.44
C ARG A 147 2.34 8.23 7.71
N PHE A 148 1.38 8.72 8.48
CA PHE A 148 0.34 9.60 7.98
C PHE A 148 0.82 11.05 8.08
N TYR A 149 1.00 11.70 6.93
CA TYR A 149 1.40 13.10 6.84
C TYR A 149 0.18 14.02 6.85
N ASN A 150 0.30 15.15 7.53
CA ASN A 150 -0.64 16.25 7.36
C ASN A 150 -0.26 16.98 6.06
N LEU A 151 -1.14 16.91 5.06
CA LEU A 151 -0.88 17.46 3.73
C LEU A 151 -1.42 18.89 3.55
N ASN A 152 -1.96 19.53 4.59
CA ASN A 152 -2.68 20.81 4.43
C ASN A 152 -1.85 21.90 3.74
N ASP A 153 -0.60 22.10 4.13
CA ASP A 153 0.24 23.16 3.56
C ASP A 153 0.72 22.81 2.15
N LEU A 154 1.08 21.54 1.93
CA LEU A 154 1.39 21.02 0.59
C LEU A 154 0.19 21.16 -0.36
N LEU A 155 -1.03 20.89 0.10
CA LEU A 155 -2.25 21.03 -0.68
C LEU A 155 -2.48 22.48 -1.11
N LYS A 156 -2.23 23.47 -0.25
CA LYS A 156 -2.32 24.89 -0.62
C LYS A 156 -1.38 25.19 -1.78
N ILE A 157 -0.11 24.79 -1.67
CA ILE A 157 0.91 24.99 -2.70
C ILE A 157 0.49 24.32 -4.03
N TRP A 158 0.07 23.06 -3.98
CA TRP A 158 -0.33 22.33 -5.19
C TRP A 158 -1.57 22.93 -5.85
N ILE A 159 -2.54 23.41 -5.05
CA ILE A 159 -3.76 24.06 -5.56
C ILE A 159 -3.41 25.41 -6.20
N GLU A 160 -2.59 26.23 -5.56
CA GLU A 160 -2.10 27.52 -6.10
C GLU A 160 -1.35 27.32 -7.42
N LYS A 161 -0.56 26.24 -7.52
CA LYS A 161 0.15 25.85 -8.75
C LYS A 161 -0.73 25.11 -9.77
N ASN A 162 -2.04 25.01 -9.51
CA ASN A 162 -3.02 24.38 -10.39
C ASN A 162 -2.66 22.91 -10.75
N CYS A 163 -1.97 22.21 -9.85
CA CYS A 163 -1.51 20.85 -10.05
C CYS A 163 -2.67 19.85 -10.12
N THR A 164 -2.49 18.75 -10.85
CA THR A 164 -3.35 17.58 -10.63
C THR A 164 -2.79 16.78 -9.47
N ILE A 165 -3.62 16.47 -8.49
CA ILE A 165 -3.18 15.85 -7.23
C ILE A 165 -3.73 14.43 -7.19
N PHE A 166 -2.85 13.45 -7.01
CA PHE A 166 -3.19 12.05 -6.84
C PHE A 166 -2.71 11.55 -5.48
N ILE A 167 -3.63 11.28 -4.56
CA ILE A 167 -3.33 10.80 -3.22
C ILE A 167 -3.67 9.31 -3.11
N ASP A 168 -2.69 8.50 -2.73
CA ASP A 168 -2.88 7.08 -2.50
C ASP A 168 -3.13 6.78 -1.02
N GLU A 169 -4.36 6.42 -0.71
CA GLU A 169 -4.82 6.13 0.65
C GLU A 169 -5.00 4.62 0.87
N SER A 170 -4.25 3.78 0.16
CA SER A 170 -4.35 2.30 0.24
C SER A 170 -4.08 1.69 1.62
N PHE A 171 -3.52 2.44 2.57
CA PHE A 171 -3.25 2.00 3.94
C PHE A 171 -4.07 2.77 4.98
N LEU A 172 -4.94 3.69 4.55
CA LEU A 172 -5.62 4.64 5.44
C LEU A 172 -6.48 3.93 6.49
N GLU A 173 -7.13 2.83 6.14
CA GLU A 173 -7.96 2.04 7.06
C GLU A 173 -7.18 1.59 8.31
N PHE A 174 -5.88 1.33 8.22
CA PHE A 174 -5.06 0.97 9.39
C PHE A 174 -4.81 2.16 10.32
N SER A 175 -4.71 3.37 9.77
CA SER A 175 -4.40 4.59 10.53
C SER A 175 -5.61 5.20 11.24
N GLN A 176 -6.83 4.86 10.79
CA GLN A 176 -8.08 5.48 11.22
C GLN A 176 -8.12 7.01 11.08
N LYS A 177 -7.26 7.58 10.23
CA LYS A 177 -7.22 9.01 9.94
C LYS A 177 -8.27 9.40 8.91
N THR A 178 -8.54 10.70 8.83
CA THR A 178 -9.50 11.25 7.87
C THR A 178 -8.96 11.17 6.46
N SER A 179 -9.83 10.69 5.57
CA SER A 179 -9.61 10.62 4.12
C SER A 179 -9.64 12.00 3.48
N ILE A 180 -8.73 12.27 2.55
CA ILE A 180 -8.74 13.49 1.74
C ILE A 180 -9.88 13.50 0.69
N SER A 181 -10.59 12.38 0.54
CA SER A 181 -11.70 12.26 -0.40
C SER A 181 -12.84 13.27 -0.18
N ASN A 182 -12.96 13.86 1.02
CA ASN A 182 -13.91 14.95 1.29
C ASN A 182 -13.62 16.23 0.47
N MET A 183 -12.44 16.35 -0.13
CA MET A 183 -12.04 17.50 -0.95
C MET A 183 -12.28 17.32 -2.45
N ILE A 184 -12.69 16.14 -2.94
CA ILE A 184 -12.80 15.87 -4.39
C ILE A 184 -13.79 16.79 -5.11
N ASN A 185 -14.79 17.31 -4.39
CA ASN A 185 -15.76 18.27 -4.91
C ASN A 185 -15.32 19.73 -4.72
N LYS A 186 -14.41 20.00 -3.79
CA LYS A 186 -13.81 21.33 -3.59
C LYS A 186 -12.70 21.61 -4.60
N TYR A 187 -11.90 20.59 -4.92
CA TYR A 187 -10.82 20.71 -5.89
C TYR A 187 -10.97 19.70 -7.03
N LYS A 188 -11.35 20.21 -8.20
CA LYS A 188 -11.70 19.37 -9.37
C LYS A 188 -10.52 18.61 -9.99
N LYS A 189 -9.28 18.89 -9.58
CA LYS A 189 -8.08 18.14 -10.03
C LYS A 189 -7.55 17.17 -8.96
N LEU A 190 -8.35 16.83 -7.95
CA LEU A 190 -8.01 15.81 -6.94
C LEU A 190 -8.51 14.42 -7.35
N TYR A 191 -7.63 13.43 -7.24
CA TYR A 191 -7.87 12.01 -7.40
C TYR A 191 -7.38 11.29 -6.15
N VAL A 192 -8.15 10.33 -5.67
CA VAL A 192 -7.80 9.55 -4.47
C VAL A 192 -7.89 8.06 -4.80
N LEU A 193 -6.79 7.33 -4.60
CA LEU A 193 -6.77 5.87 -4.73
C LEU A 193 -7.12 5.22 -3.40
N LYS A 194 -8.05 4.27 -3.43
CA LYS A 194 -8.36 3.35 -2.33
C LYS A 194 -8.00 1.92 -2.72
N SER A 195 -7.57 1.14 -1.74
CA SER A 195 -7.32 -0.29 -1.89
C SER A 195 -8.00 -1.06 -0.79
N LEU A 196 -8.72 -2.13 -1.15
CA LEU A 196 -9.33 -3.03 -0.18
C LEU A 196 -8.48 -4.28 0.09
N THR A 197 -7.37 -4.47 -0.61
CA THR A 197 -6.63 -5.74 -0.57
C THR A 197 -5.86 -5.94 0.74
N LYS A 198 -5.31 -4.86 1.29
CA LYS A 198 -4.35 -4.91 2.40
C LYS A 198 -5.05 -5.04 3.75
N PHE A 199 -5.99 -4.14 4.03
CA PHE A 199 -6.73 -4.11 5.30
C PHE A 199 -7.69 -5.30 5.45
N TYR A 200 -8.35 -5.70 4.37
CA TYR A 200 -9.35 -6.77 4.42
C TYR A 200 -8.77 -8.18 4.22
N SER A 201 -7.43 -8.35 4.30
CA SER A 201 -6.75 -9.66 4.16
C SER A 201 -7.06 -10.36 2.83
N SER A 202 -7.13 -9.60 1.75
CA SER A 202 -7.66 -10.06 0.48
C SER A 202 -6.70 -9.76 -0.67
N ALA A 203 -5.41 -10.12 -0.49
CA ALA A 203 -4.38 -9.88 -1.51
C ALA A 203 -4.71 -10.49 -2.88
N GLY A 204 -5.35 -11.67 -2.87
CA GLY A 204 -5.84 -12.36 -4.07
C GLY A 204 -7.14 -11.79 -4.64
N ILE A 205 -7.90 -11.00 -3.87
CA ILE A 205 -9.09 -10.29 -4.33
C ILE A 205 -8.66 -8.94 -4.90
N ARG A 206 -8.95 -8.67 -6.16
CA ARG A 206 -8.32 -7.59 -6.90
C ARG A 206 -9.27 -6.41 -7.08
N LEU A 207 -9.40 -5.58 -6.04
CA LEU A 207 -10.20 -4.35 -6.11
C LEU A 207 -9.38 -3.09 -5.74
N GLY A 208 -9.31 -2.16 -6.68
CA GLY A 208 -8.83 -0.80 -6.52
C GLY A 208 -9.91 0.20 -6.91
N ILE A 209 -9.89 1.40 -6.34
CA ILE A 209 -10.93 2.42 -6.57
C ILE A 209 -10.28 3.77 -6.74
N ILE A 210 -10.68 4.52 -7.76
CA ILE A 210 -10.37 5.95 -7.87
C ILE A 210 -11.61 6.73 -7.44
N LEU A 211 -11.43 7.66 -6.50
CA LEU A 211 -12.41 8.66 -6.14
C LEU A 211 -12.01 10.00 -6.77
N SER A 212 -12.97 10.68 -7.39
CA SER A 212 -12.79 12.03 -7.91
C SER A 212 -14.18 12.64 -8.19
N ASN A 213 -14.24 13.91 -8.61
CA ASN A 213 -15.53 14.48 -9.01
C ASN A 213 -16.12 13.73 -10.23
N LYS A 214 -17.44 13.83 -10.40
CA LYS A 214 -18.20 13.16 -11.46
C LYS A 214 -17.61 13.32 -12.86
N LYS A 215 -17.14 14.52 -13.23
CA LYS A 215 -16.60 14.78 -14.57
C LYS A 215 -15.32 13.98 -14.83
N ASN A 216 -14.46 13.86 -13.82
CA ASN A 216 -13.22 13.08 -13.93
C ASN A 216 -13.51 11.58 -14.02
N ILE A 217 -14.45 11.09 -13.20
CA ILE A 217 -14.83 9.68 -13.20
C ILE A 217 -15.49 9.27 -14.53
N LEU A 218 -16.35 10.12 -15.11
CA LEU A 218 -16.94 9.86 -16.43
C LEU A 218 -15.87 9.71 -17.51
N LYS A 219 -14.87 10.61 -17.54
CA LYS A 219 -13.77 10.54 -18.52
C LYS A 219 -12.93 9.27 -18.39
N ILE A 220 -12.74 8.76 -17.17
CA ILE A 220 -12.04 7.51 -16.95
C ILE A 220 -12.92 6.34 -17.41
N LYS A 221 -14.20 6.31 -17.00
CA LYS A 221 -15.18 5.28 -17.38
C LYS A 221 -15.31 5.09 -18.89
N GLU A 222 -15.34 6.18 -19.65
CA GLU A 222 -15.49 6.15 -21.13
C GLU A 222 -14.41 5.32 -21.85
N LYS A 223 -13.27 5.06 -21.22
CA LYS A 223 -12.10 4.40 -21.84
C LYS A 223 -11.73 3.09 -21.18
N GLU A 224 -12.49 2.72 -20.16
CA GLU A 224 -12.27 1.52 -19.40
C GLU A 224 -13.12 0.36 -19.94
N PRO A 225 -12.59 -0.87 -19.95
CA PRO A 225 -13.37 -2.03 -20.37
C PRO A 225 -14.52 -2.30 -19.41
N ILE A 226 -15.61 -2.84 -19.93
CA ILE A 226 -16.68 -3.39 -19.09
C ILE A 226 -16.23 -4.70 -18.43
N TRP A 227 -16.92 -5.10 -17.35
CA TRP A 227 -16.72 -6.38 -16.64
C TRP A 227 -15.32 -6.65 -16.05
N LYS A 228 -14.69 -5.65 -15.42
CA LYS A 228 -13.31 -5.72 -14.89
C LYS A 228 -13.13 -6.56 -13.61
N ILE A 229 -14.19 -6.71 -12.84
CA ILE A 229 -14.20 -7.35 -11.51
C ILE A 229 -14.98 -8.65 -11.58
N SER A 230 -14.39 -9.75 -11.11
CA SER A 230 -15.03 -11.07 -11.07
C SER A 230 -16.17 -11.13 -10.04
N GLU A 231 -17.08 -12.09 -10.19
CA GLU A 231 -18.14 -12.31 -9.19
C GLU A 231 -17.57 -12.68 -7.82
N PHE A 232 -16.48 -13.45 -7.79
CA PHE A 232 -15.74 -13.78 -6.57
C PHE A 232 -15.25 -12.52 -5.85
N ASP A 233 -14.59 -11.61 -6.58
CA ASP A 233 -14.02 -10.40 -6.01
C ASP A 233 -15.10 -9.48 -5.46
N GLN A 234 -16.15 -9.23 -6.24
CA GLN A 234 -17.22 -8.36 -5.76
C GLN A 234 -17.99 -8.98 -4.60
N THR A 235 -18.24 -10.29 -4.59
CA THR A 235 -18.95 -10.96 -3.50
C THR A 235 -18.17 -10.89 -2.20
N TYR A 236 -16.87 -11.19 -2.24
CA TYR A 236 -16.00 -11.05 -1.07
C TYR A 236 -16.07 -9.63 -0.49
N ILE A 237 -15.97 -8.61 -1.35
CA ILE A 237 -15.96 -7.21 -0.92
C ILE A 237 -17.32 -6.79 -0.34
N LYS A 238 -18.43 -7.18 -0.99
CA LYS A 238 -19.80 -6.93 -0.50
C LYS A 238 -20.00 -7.51 0.90
N GLU A 239 -19.41 -8.66 1.20
CA GLU A 239 -19.53 -9.31 2.51
C GLU A 239 -18.59 -8.73 3.56
N VAL A 240 -17.31 -8.57 3.24
CA VAL A 240 -16.32 -8.12 4.23
C VAL A 240 -16.60 -6.72 4.75
N LEU A 241 -17.16 -5.84 3.90
CA LEU A 241 -17.53 -4.48 4.28
C LEU A 241 -18.73 -4.42 5.25
N LYS A 242 -19.51 -5.50 5.38
CA LYS A 242 -20.58 -5.61 6.38
C LYS A 242 -20.03 -5.96 7.77
N ASP A 243 -18.85 -6.59 7.86
CA ASP A 243 -18.27 -7.03 9.12
C ASP A 243 -17.56 -5.89 9.89
N LYS A 244 -18.37 -5.05 10.54
CA LYS A 244 -17.85 -3.99 11.43
C LYS A 244 -17.03 -4.54 12.61
N LYS A 245 -17.27 -5.78 13.05
CA LYS A 245 -16.54 -6.40 14.16
C LYS A 245 -15.11 -6.74 13.72
N PHE A 246 -14.93 -7.21 12.49
CA PHE A 246 -13.62 -7.45 11.88
C PHE A 246 -12.76 -6.18 11.89
N ILE A 247 -13.30 -5.03 11.44
CA ILE A 247 -12.56 -3.75 11.41
C ILE A 247 -12.04 -3.40 12.81
N LYS A 248 -12.90 -3.39 13.82
CA LYS A 248 -12.53 -3.08 15.21
C LYS A 248 -11.47 -4.05 15.76
N LYS A 249 -11.63 -5.35 15.46
CA LYS A 249 -10.71 -6.40 15.90
C LYS A 249 -9.33 -6.27 15.25
N THR A 250 -9.29 -5.97 13.94
CA THR A 250 -8.07 -5.71 13.18
C THR A 250 -7.26 -4.60 13.82
N ILE A 251 -7.85 -3.43 14.01
CA ILE A 251 -7.15 -2.28 14.59
C ILE A 251 -6.60 -2.62 15.97
N LYS A 252 -7.44 -3.16 16.86
CA LYS A 252 -7.03 -3.51 18.23
C LYS A 252 -5.86 -4.51 18.24
N LYS A 253 -5.93 -5.58 17.44
CA LYS A 253 -4.89 -6.62 17.42
C LYS A 253 -3.61 -6.15 16.74
N THR A 254 -3.72 -5.40 15.64
CA THR A 254 -2.55 -4.83 14.93
C THR A 254 -1.82 -3.85 15.83
N ASN A 255 -2.51 -2.92 16.49
CA ASN A 255 -1.88 -1.96 17.40
C ASN A 255 -1.19 -2.67 18.57
N LYS A 256 -1.86 -3.62 19.24
CA LYS A 256 -1.24 -4.40 20.32
C LYS A 256 0.02 -5.17 19.88
N SER A 257 0.04 -5.66 18.64
CA SER A 257 1.21 -6.35 18.07
C SER A 257 2.32 -5.36 17.71
N LYS A 258 1.96 -4.19 17.15
CA LYS A 258 2.88 -3.09 16.83
C LYS A 258 3.55 -2.54 18.09
N ASP A 259 2.80 -2.26 19.15
CA ASP A 259 3.31 -1.75 20.43
C ASP A 259 4.31 -2.73 21.06
N TYR A 260 3.98 -4.04 21.03
CA TYR A 260 4.90 -5.08 21.49
C TYR A 260 6.20 -5.09 20.66
N THR A 261 6.07 -4.96 19.34
CA THR A 261 7.21 -4.99 18.41
C THR A 261 8.12 -3.78 18.64
N LEU A 262 7.57 -2.57 18.67
CA LEU A 262 8.30 -1.33 18.93
C LEU A 262 9.09 -1.38 20.25
N LYS A 263 8.41 -1.76 21.35
CA LYS A 263 9.04 -1.88 22.67
C LYS A 263 10.24 -2.84 22.71
N ASN A 264 10.25 -3.86 21.85
CA ASN A 264 11.34 -4.83 21.81
C ASN A 264 12.41 -4.51 20.78
N LEU A 265 12.06 -3.85 19.68
CA LEU A 265 13.03 -3.40 18.67
C LEU A 265 13.97 -2.32 19.22
N ASP A 266 13.48 -1.48 20.14
CA ASP A 266 14.28 -0.48 20.85
C ASP A 266 15.49 -1.07 21.62
N LYS A 267 15.48 -2.39 21.84
CA LYS A 267 16.55 -3.13 22.55
C LYS A 267 17.47 -3.91 21.59
N ILE A 268 17.36 -3.69 20.29
CA ILE A 268 18.10 -4.40 19.25
C ILE A 268 19.13 -3.46 18.63
N ASP A 269 20.41 -3.61 18.99
CA ASP A 269 21.53 -2.78 18.53
C ASP A 269 21.78 -2.88 17.01
N LEU A 270 21.26 -3.93 16.36
CA LEU A 270 21.28 -4.07 14.90
C LEU A 270 20.35 -3.06 14.21
N ILE A 271 19.46 -2.40 14.94
CA ILE A 271 18.53 -1.40 14.42
C ILE A 271 19.02 -0.03 14.87
N LYS A 272 19.43 0.79 13.90
CA LYS A 272 19.87 2.18 14.13
C LYS A 272 18.67 3.11 14.36
N GLU A 273 17.59 2.92 13.62
CA GLU A 273 16.44 3.81 13.64
C GLU A 273 15.15 3.05 13.33
N ILE A 274 14.07 3.41 14.02
CA ILE A 274 12.72 2.91 13.78
C ILE A 274 11.85 4.10 13.35
N PHE A 275 11.36 4.07 12.13
CA PHE A 275 10.51 5.15 11.62
C PHE A 275 9.10 5.04 12.19
N HIS A 276 8.50 6.20 12.53
CA HIS A 276 7.10 6.26 12.96
C HIS A 276 6.17 5.74 11.87
N SER A 277 5.15 4.97 12.27
CA SER A 277 4.18 4.38 11.36
C SER A 277 2.77 4.39 11.95
N ASP A 278 1.84 4.88 11.14
CA ASP A 278 0.39 4.83 11.37
C ASP A 278 -0.26 3.64 10.65
N ALA A 279 0.52 2.82 9.93
CA ALA A 279 0.05 1.64 9.20
C ALA A 279 0.39 0.32 9.92
N ASN A 280 0.21 -0.81 9.24
CA ASN A 280 0.49 -2.15 9.74
C ASN A 280 1.90 -2.68 9.39
N PHE A 281 2.88 -1.80 9.33
CA PHE A 281 4.27 -2.14 9.03
C PHE A 281 5.22 -1.09 9.62
N LEU A 282 6.50 -1.39 9.71
CA LEU A 282 7.55 -0.50 10.19
C LEU A 282 8.69 -0.47 9.17
N LEU A 283 9.24 0.71 8.91
CA LEU A 283 10.54 0.87 8.25
C LEU A 283 11.62 0.96 9.33
N LEU A 284 12.68 0.21 9.16
CA LEU A 284 13.83 0.16 10.05
C LEU A 284 15.08 0.51 9.26
N LYS A 285 15.98 1.28 9.87
CA LYS A 285 17.35 1.46 9.40
C LYS A 285 18.26 0.55 10.20
N LEU A 286 19.05 -0.26 9.52
CA LEU A 286 20.00 -1.20 10.10
C LEU A 286 21.27 -0.47 10.53
N ASN A 287 21.90 -0.99 11.57
CA ASN A 287 23.17 -0.50 12.09
C ASN A 287 24.30 -1.43 11.63
N ASN A 288 25.25 -0.90 10.85
CA ASN A 288 26.47 -1.59 10.41
C ASN A 288 26.28 -2.96 9.72
N ILE A 289 25.08 -3.28 9.26
CA ILE A 289 24.79 -4.48 8.47
C ILE A 289 23.89 -4.14 7.28
N LYS A 290 23.93 -4.99 6.26
CA LYS A 290 23.07 -4.90 5.08
C LYS A 290 21.83 -5.78 5.23
N VAL A 291 20.76 -5.41 4.56
CA VAL A 291 19.50 -6.16 4.54
C VAL A 291 19.65 -7.56 3.93
N SER A 292 20.58 -7.75 3.00
CA SER A 292 20.92 -9.06 2.44
C SER A 292 21.39 -10.03 3.53
N PHE A 293 22.37 -9.62 4.34
CA PHE A 293 22.86 -10.38 5.47
C PHE A 293 21.76 -10.66 6.50
N LEU A 294 20.97 -9.63 6.86
CA LEU A 294 19.87 -9.81 7.81
C LEU A 294 18.83 -10.82 7.29
N GLN A 295 18.49 -10.76 6.00
CA GLN A 295 17.56 -11.69 5.37
C GLN A 295 18.09 -13.13 5.38
N GLU A 296 19.39 -13.35 5.15
CA GLU A 296 20.02 -14.67 5.21
C GLU A 296 19.99 -15.26 6.62
N GLU A 297 20.29 -14.47 7.65
CA GLU A 297 20.22 -14.93 9.04
C GLU A 297 18.77 -15.18 9.49
N LEU A 298 17.81 -14.34 9.09
CA LEU A 298 16.39 -14.55 9.36
C LEU A 298 15.78 -15.74 8.61
N ALA A 299 16.33 -16.12 7.46
CA ALA A 299 15.88 -17.29 6.71
C ALA A 299 16.05 -18.59 7.51
N LYS A 300 17.05 -18.67 8.39
CA LYS A 300 17.25 -19.80 9.34
C LYS A 300 16.08 -19.96 10.32
N TYR A 301 15.34 -18.89 10.54
CA TYR A 301 14.11 -18.85 11.34
C TYR A 301 12.84 -18.84 10.47
N LYS A 302 13.00 -19.08 9.16
CA LYS A 302 11.92 -19.06 8.15
C LYS A 302 11.20 -17.72 8.06
N ILE A 303 11.90 -16.62 8.35
CA ILE A 303 11.32 -15.27 8.30
C ILE A 303 11.77 -14.54 7.03
N MET A 304 10.80 -14.01 6.29
CA MET A 304 11.02 -13.20 5.09
C MET A 304 10.70 -11.73 5.41
N ILE A 305 11.57 -10.80 5.00
CA ILE A 305 11.46 -9.36 5.22
C ILE A 305 11.50 -8.60 3.88
N ARG A 306 11.18 -7.31 3.87
CA ARG A 306 11.24 -6.49 2.66
C ARG A 306 12.52 -5.65 2.64
N ASP A 307 13.43 -5.99 1.74
CA ASP A 307 14.53 -5.12 1.31
C ASP A 307 13.96 -3.80 0.74
N CYS A 308 14.42 -2.64 1.21
CA CYS A 308 13.95 -1.34 0.73
C CYS A 308 14.96 -0.58 -0.14
N SER A 309 16.08 -1.19 -0.52
CA SER A 309 17.15 -0.57 -1.34
C SER A 309 16.71 -0.16 -2.75
N ASN A 310 15.58 -0.68 -3.25
CA ASN A 310 15.04 -0.31 -4.55
C ASN A 310 14.03 0.85 -4.52
N PHE A 311 13.76 1.43 -3.35
CA PHE A 311 13.01 2.67 -3.23
C PHE A 311 13.96 3.87 -3.38
N ASP A 312 13.49 4.96 -4.01
CA ASP A 312 14.30 6.16 -4.15
C ASP A 312 14.71 6.71 -2.76
N PHE A 313 15.94 7.21 -2.64
CA PHE A 313 16.53 7.75 -1.40
C PHE A 313 16.76 6.73 -0.27
N LEU A 314 16.53 5.44 -0.50
CA LEU A 314 16.86 4.37 0.42
C LEU A 314 17.99 3.50 -0.13
N ASP A 315 18.72 2.83 0.76
CA ASP A 315 19.84 1.96 0.43
C ASP A 315 19.72 0.58 1.12
N GLU A 316 20.77 -0.22 1.05
CA GLU A 316 20.83 -1.58 1.61
C GLU A 316 20.76 -1.62 3.15
N SER A 317 20.78 -0.47 3.83
CA SER A 317 20.54 -0.38 5.28
C SER A 317 19.06 -0.32 5.62
N PHE A 318 18.14 -0.21 4.66
CA PHE A 318 16.71 -0.09 4.95
C PHE A 318 15.96 -1.40 4.76
N VAL A 319 15.16 -1.76 5.76
CA VAL A 319 14.25 -2.91 5.74
C VAL A 319 12.86 -2.49 6.20
N ARG A 320 11.83 -3.01 5.53
CA ARG A 320 10.45 -2.92 6.01
C ARG A 320 9.97 -4.27 6.52
N ILE A 321 9.23 -4.24 7.63
CA ILE A 321 8.56 -5.41 8.20
C ILE A 321 7.07 -5.15 8.38
N ALA A 322 6.23 -6.10 8.01
CA ALA A 322 4.81 -6.09 8.31
C ALA A 322 4.56 -6.49 9.77
N ILE A 323 3.56 -5.89 10.38
CA ILE A 323 3.05 -6.29 11.69
C ILE A 323 2.06 -7.44 11.51
N LYS A 324 2.44 -8.63 11.99
CA LYS A 324 1.62 -9.87 11.95
C LYS A 324 1.09 -10.24 13.35
N GLU A 325 0.62 -11.47 13.55
CA GLU A 325 0.23 -11.93 14.88
C GLU A 325 1.36 -11.73 15.88
N LYS A 326 0.99 -11.44 17.14
CA LYS A 326 1.95 -11.21 18.22
C LYS A 326 2.95 -12.37 18.37
N ASP A 327 2.54 -13.61 18.15
CA ASP A 327 3.46 -14.76 18.29
C ASP A 327 4.48 -14.85 17.16
N LYS A 328 4.10 -14.49 15.92
CA LYS A 328 5.04 -14.33 14.80
C LYS A 328 6.01 -13.17 15.07
N MET A 329 5.51 -12.07 15.63
CA MET A 329 6.37 -10.95 16.04
C MET A 329 7.32 -11.31 17.19
N LYS A 330 6.90 -12.15 18.16
CA LYS A 330 7.79 -12.69 19.20
C LYS A 330 8.93 -13.50 18.61
N LEU A 331 8.64 -14.37 17.62
CA LEU A 331 9.65 -15.16 16.93
C LEU A 331 10.66 -14.28 16.20
N PHE A 332 10.19 -13.24 15.51
CA PHE A 332 11.04 -12.25 14.85
C PHE A 332 11.96 -11.53 15.84
N ILE A 333 11.42 -11.00 16.94
CA ILE A 333 12.23 -10.37 18.00
C ILE A 333 13.23 -11.36 18.60
N LYS A 334 12.84 -12.62 18.83
CA LYS A 334 13.73 -13.66 19.33
C LYS A 334 14.89 -13.88 18.36
N ALA A 335 14.61 -14.04 17.06
CA ALA A 335 15.62 -14.21 16.02
C ALA A 335 16.61 -13.04 15.99
N LEU A 336 16.14 -11.78 16.01
CA LEU A 336 17.02 -10.60 16.06
C LEU A 336 17.97 -10.61 17.27
N LYS A 337 17.48 -10.98 18.45
CA LYS A 337 18.32 -11.09 19.66
C LYS A 337 19.43 -12.14 19.52
N TYR A 338 19.15 -13.28 18.87
CA TYR A 338 20.18 -14.28 18.60
C TYR A 338 21.20 -13.80 17.58
N ILE A 339 20.75 -13.17 16.49
CA ILE A 339 21.63 -12.64 15.44
C ILE A 339 22.58 -11.60 16.01
N GLN A 340 22.07 -10.68 16.84
CA GLN A 340 22.88 -9.65 17.49
C GLN A 340 23.97 -10.25 18.40
N LYS A 341 23.65 -11.31 19.15
CA LYS A 341 24.63 -12.01 20.01
C LYS A 341 25.71 -12.76 19.25
N LYS A 342 25.50 -13.08 17.97
CA LYS A 342 26.46 -13.78 17.11
C LYS A 342 27.48 -12.82 16.48
N ILE A 343 27.11 -11.55 16.35
CA ILE A 343 27.92 -10.52 15.67
C ILE A 343 28.73 -9.69 16.68
N LYS A 344 28.27 -9.63 17.93
CA LYS A 344 29.12 -9.26 19.08
C LYS A 344 30.00 -10.43 19.46
#